data_AF-A0A7W1RVN8-F1
#
_entry.id   AF-A0A7W1RVN8-F1
#
_cell.length_a   1.000
_cell.length_b   1.000
_cell.length_c   1.000
_cell.angle_alpha   90.00
_cell.angle_beta   90.00
_cell.angle_gamma   90.00
#
_symmetry.space_group_name_H-M   'P 1'
#
loop_
_entity.id
_entity.type
_entity.pdbx_description
1 polymer ?
#
loop_
_entity_poly.entity_id
_entity_poly.type
_entity_poly.pdbx_seq_one_letter_code
_entity_poly.pdbx_strand_id
1 'polypeptide(L)'
;MIFEVFRQEKKGQAFAHAGSIEAPDAAFADAWAREQYGRRGESAALWLVPRDAVHQVNDWADEFDLKYRRVDGYSIKGRLKEARERASSTAPVDR
;
A
#
# COMPACT_ATOMS: atom_id res chain seq x y z
N MET A 1 -25.18 -14.02 -4.16
CA MET A 1 -24.13 -13.06 -4.57
C MET A 1 -23.66 -12.29 -3.34
N ILE A 2 -22.38 -11.92 -3.26
CA ILE A 2 -21.87 -11.17 -2.11
C ILE A 2 -21.72 -9.69 -2.49
N PHE A 3 -22.21 -8.81 -1.65
CA PHE A 3 -22.08 -7.36 -1.77
C PHE A 3 -21.23 -6.82 -0.61
N GLU A 4 -20.27 -5.97 -0.92
CA GLU A 4 -19.54 -5.17 0.06
C GLU A 4 -20.34 -3.91 0.38
N VAL A 5 -20.45 -3.62 1.68
CA VAL A 5 -21.20 -2.46 2.20
C VAL A 5 -20.20 -1.43 2.70
N PHE A 6 -20.28 -0.21 2.16
CA PHE A 6 -19.57 0.93 2.70
C PHE A 6 -20.57 1.91 3.29
N ARG A 7 -20.30 2.40 4.50
CA ARG A 7 -21.16 3.35 5.21
C ARG A 7 -20.50 4.71 5.34
N GLN A 8 -21.31 5.75 5.21
CA GLN A 8 -20.96 7.10 5.63
C GLN A 8 -21.76 7.45 6.87
N GLU A 9 -21.11 7.57 8.03
CA GLU A 9 -21.79 7.85 9.31
C GLU A 9 -22.37 9.28 9.36
N LYS A 10 -21.61 10.26 8.84
CA LYS A 10 -22.01 11.68 8.79
C LYS A 10 -21.83 12.23 7.39
N LYS A 11 -22.76 13.08 6.95
CA LYS A 11 -22.70 13.71 5.63
C LYS A 11 -21.35 14.39 5.41
N GLY A 12 -20.67 14.04 4.32
CA GLY A 12 -19.37 14.59 3.94
C GLY A 12 -18.16 13.82 4.47
N GLN A 13 -18.34 12.79 5.30
CA GLN A 13 -17.26 11.88 5.69
C GLN A 13 -16.94 10.88 4.58
N ALA A 14 -15.74 10.32 4.60
CA ALA A 14 -15.39 9.19 3.74
C ALA A 14 -16.30 7.99 4.04
N PHE A 15 -16.59 7.21 3.00
CA PHE A 15 -17.24 5.92 3.16
C PHE A 15 -16.23 4.93 3.73
N ALA A 16 -16.60 4.23 4.80
CA ALA A 16 -15.81 3.19 5.42
C ALA A 16 -16.46 1.82 5.20
N HIS A 17 -15.65 0.78 5.00
CA HIS A 17 -16.17 -0.58 4.88
C HIS A 17 -16.82 -1.00 6.19
N ALA A 18 -18.08 -1.43 6.11
CA ALA A 18 -18.89 -1.81 7.27
C ALA A 18 -19.08 -3.33 7.38
N GLY A 19 -18.93 -4.06 6.27
CA GLY A 19 -19.09 -5.49 6.20
C GLY A 19 -19.58 -5.95 4.83
N SER A 20 -20.08 -7.18 4.77
CA SER A 20 -20.60 -7.78 3.54
C SER A 20 -21.95 -8.46 3.78
N ILE A 21 -22.76 -8.53 2.72
CA ILE A 21 -24.09 -9.13 2.72
C ILE A 21 -24.15 -10.17 1.60
N GLU A 22 -24.77 -11.32 1.88
CA GLU A 22 -25.17 -12.26 0.86
C GLU A 22 -26.63 -12.01 0.46
N ALA A 23 -26.86 -11.82 -0.84
CA ALA A 23 -28.18 -11.54 -1.40
C ALA A 23 -28.36 -12.22 -2.78
N PRO A 24 -29.58 -12.58 -3.17
CA PRO A 24 -29.86 -13.14 -4.49
C PRO A 24 -29.76 -12.09 -5.61
N ASP A 25 -30.10 -10.84 -5.34
CA ASP A 25 -30.06 -9.72 -6.29
C ASP A 25 -29.77 -8.37 -5.60
N ALA A 26 -29.62 -7.30 -6.38
CA ALA A 26 -29.31 -5.96 -5.88
C ALA A 26 -30.48 -5.33 -5.09
N ALA A 27 -31.74 -5.59 -5.46
CA ALA A 27 -32.88 -5.02 -4.77
C ALA A 27 -33.04 -5.60 -3.35
N PHE A 28 -32.77 -6.90 -3.19
CA PHE A 28 -32.71 -7.56 -1.90
C PHE A 28 -31.52 -7.06 -1.07
N ALA A 29 -30.35 -6.89 -1.71
CA ALA A 29 -29.17 -6.32 -1.04
C ALA A 29 -29.44 -4.91 -0.49
N ASP A 30 -30.10 -4.05 -1.26
CA ASP A 30 -30.51 -2.70 -0.85
C ASP A 30 -31.40 -2.72 0.39
N ALA A 31 -32.45 -3.56 0.38
CA ALA A 31 -33.37 -3.68 1.50
C ALA A 31 -32.66 -4.18 2.77
N TRP A 32 -31.82 -5.21 2.63
CA TRP A 32 -31.09 -5.81 3.75
C TRP A 32 -30.03 -4.86 4.32
N ALA A 33 -29.32 -4.13 3.46
CA ALA A 33 -28.32 -3.16 3.89
C ALA A 33 -28.92 -1.98 4.66
N ARG A 34 -30.09 -1.49 4.25
CA ARG A 34 -30.83 -0.46 4.99
C ARG A 34 -31.24 -0.95 6.37
N GLU A 35 -31.68 -2.19 6.48
CA GLU A 35 -32.09 -2.79 7.75
C GLU A 35 -30.89 -3.01 8.69
N GLN A 36 -29.74 -3.46 8.18
CA GLN A 36 -28.58 -3.73 9.04
C GLN A 36 -27.72 -2.51 9.36
N TYR A 37 -27.58 -1.58 8.42
CA TYR A 37 -26.61 -0.48 8.52
C TYR A 37 -27.25 0.91 8.51
N GLY A 38 -28.54 1.04 8.17
CA GLY A 38 -29.23 2.34 8.07
C GLY A 38 -30.10 2.72 9.26
N ARG A 39 -30.30 1.82 10.23
CA ARG A 39 -31.24 2.07 11.34
C ARG A 39 -30.71 3.13 12.30
N ARG A 40 -31.64 3.79 12.98
CA ARG A 40 -31.37 4.75 14.08
C ARG A 40 -30.45 5.93 13.72
N GLY A 41 -30.30 6.23 12.43
CA GLY A 41 -29.41 7.31 11.98
C GLY A 41 -27.92 6.97 12.10
N GLU A 42 -27.57 5.69 12.19
CA GLU A 42 -26.17 5.23 12.26
C GLU A 42 -25.42 5.48 10.93
N SER A 43 -26.15 5.64 9.82
CA SER A 43 -25.58 5.97 8.51
C SER A 43 -26.36 7.08 7.82
N ALA A 44 -25.63 8.06 7.29
CA ALA A 44 -26.15 9.10 6.40
C ALA A 44 -26.30 8.59 4.95
N ALA A 45 -25.45 7.65 4.51
CA ALA A 45 -25.51 7.04 3.19
C ALA A 45 -24.82 5.66 3.19
N LEU A 46 -25.18 4.81 2.22
CA LEU A 46 -24.58 3.49 1.99
C LEU A 46 -24.17 3.36 0.52
N TRP A 47 -23.04 2.70 0.27
CA TRP A 47 -22.68 2.14 -1.03
C TRP A 47 -22.72 0.63 -0.96
N LEU A 48 -23.31 0.03 -1.99
CA LEU A 48 -23.40 -1.40 -2.17
C LEU A 48 -22.66 -1.74 -3.45
N VAL A 49 -21.65 -2.59 -3.34
CA VAL A 49 -20.81 -2.96 -4.48
C VAL A 49 -20.75 -4.48 -4.55
N PRO A 50 -21.14 -5.10 -5.68
CA PRO A 50 -20.88 -6.52 -5.90
C PRO A 50 -19.41 -6.85 -5.65
N ARG A 51 -19.11 -7.90 -4.87
CA ARG A 51 -17.73 -8.25 -4.49
C ARG A 51 -16.84 -8.51 -5.70
N ASP A 52 -17.41 -9.05 -6.77
CA ASP A 52 -16.73 -9.31 -8.05
C ASP A 52 -16.35 -8.04 -8.81
N ALA A 53 -16.96 -6.89 -8.50
CA ALA A 53 -16.57 -5.59 -9.04
C ALA A 53 -15.43 -4.91 -8.26
N VAL A 54 -14.99 -5.48 -7.13
CA VAL A 54 -13.90 -4.94 -6.31
C VAL A 54 -12.57 -5.57 -6.73
N HIS A 55 -11.65 -4.73 -7.19
CA HIS A 55 -10.30 -5.16 -7.55
C HIS A 55 -9.30 -4.82 -6.45
N GLN A 56 -8.58 -5.83 -5.97
CA GLN A 56 -7.49 -5.64 -5.03
C GLN A 56 -6.22 -5.24 -5.76
N VAL A 57 -5.56 -4.18 -5.28
CA VAL A 57 -4.23 -3.75 -5.75
C VAL A 57 -3.27 -3.88 -4.57
N ASN A 58 -2.28 -4.73 -4.70
CA ASN A 58 -1.27 -5.01 -3.67
C ASN A 58 0.17 -5.07 -4.23
N ASP A 59 0.34 -4.89 -5.54
CA ASP A 59 1.63 -4.86 -6.22
C ASP A 59 2.08 -3.41 -6.39
N TRP A 60 2.59 -2.84 -5.30
CA TRP A 60 3.23 -1.53 -5.34
C TRP A 60 4.70 -1.70 -5.71
N ALA A 61 5.22 -0.85 -6.58
CA ALA A 61 6.65 -0.75 -6.77
C ALA A 61 7.29 -0.38 -5.42
N ASP A 62 8.28 -1.16 -4.98
CA ASP A 62 9.09 -0.80 -3.82
C ASP A 62 9.89 0.46 -4.16
N GLU A 63 9.42 1.62 -3.68
CA GLU A 63 10.09 2.92 -3.87
C GLU A 63 11.54 2.91 -3.36
N PHE A 64 11.91 1.94 -2.51
CA PHE A 64 13.25 1.81 -1.95
C PHE A 64 14.14 0.78 -2.65
N ASP A 65 13.63 0.02 -3.62
CA ASP A 65 14.49 -0.87 -4.45
C ASP A 65 15.23 -0.12 -5.57
N LEU A 66 15.20 1.22 -5.51
CA LEU A 66 16.17 2.09 -6.16
C LEU A 66 17.51 2.03 -5.42
N LYS A 67 18.20 0.87 -5.49
CA LYS A 67 19.56 0.62 -4.97
C LYS A 67 20.61 1.66 -5.39
N TYR A 68 20.31 2.48 -6.39
CA TYR A 68 21.18 3.55 -6.90
C TYR A 68 21.15 4.83 -6.07
N ARG A 69 20.22 4.99 -5.11
CA ARG A 69 20.10 6.18 -4.26
C ARG A 69 20.92 6.10 -2.96
N ARG A 70 21.46 4.92 -2.62
CA ARG A 70 22.41 4.77 -1.52
C ARG A 70 23.83 5.04 -2.00
N VAL A 71 24.45 6.07 -1.44
CA VAL A 71 25.87 6.43 -1.60
C VAL A 71 26.76 5.43 -0.83
N ASP A 72 26.49 4.15 -1.00
CA ASP A 72 27.21 3.05 -0.35
C ASP A 72 28.12 2.34 -1.38
N GLY A 73 27.91 2.61 -2.68
CA GLY A 73 28.62 2.00 -3.80
C GLY A 73 30.05 2.49 -4.04
N TYR A 74 30.52 3.53 -3.34
CA TYR A 74 31.91 3.98 -3.40
C TYR A 74 32.48 4.12 -2.00
N SER A 75 32.89 2.98 -1.41
CA SER A 75 33.65 2.96 -0.17
C SER A 75 34.96 3.74 -0.36
N ILE A 76 35.04 4.93 0.25
CA ILE A 76 36.28 5.72 0.38
C ILE A 76 37.44 4.87 0.92
N LYS A 77 37.14 3.85 1.74
CA LYS A 77 38.15 2.92 2.26
C LYS A 77 38.83 2.12 1.14
N GLY A 78 38.12 1.77 0.06
CA GLY A 78 38.69 1.10 -1.11
C GLY A 78 39.71 1.99 -1.82
N ARG A 79 39.34 3.25 -2.10
CA ARG A 79 40.26 4.23 -2.73
C ARG A 79 41.47 4.54 -1.84
N LEU A 80 41.28 4.58 -0.53
CA LEU A 80 42.37 4.82 0.42
C LEU A 80 43.34 3.63 0.51
N LYS A 81 42.82 2.40 0.43
CA LYS A 81 43.63 1.18 0.39
C LYS A 81 44.45 1.11 -0.91
N GLU A 82 43.81 1.31 -2.06
CA GLU A 82 44.54 1.35 -3.35
C GLU A 82 45.58 2.47 -3.41
N ALA A 83 45.28 3.65 -2.84
CA ALA A 83 46.23 4.75 -2.78
C ALA A 83 47.43 4.42 -1.88
N ARG A 84 47.22 3.76 -0.73
CA ARG A 84 48.30 3.27 0.13
C ARG A 84 49.14 2.20 -0.56
N GLU A 85 48.52 1.27 -1.27
CA GLU A 85 49.22 0.21 -1.99
C GLU A 85 50.08 0.77 -3.13
N ARG A 86 49.57 1.75 -3.90
CA ARG A 86 50.36 2.47 -4.92
C ARG A 86 51.52 3.27 -4.33
N ALA A 87 51.32 3.90 -3.18
CA ALA A 87 52.40 4.61 -2.49
C ALA A 87 53.47 3.63 -1.98
N SER A 88 53.05 2.44 -1.50
CA SER A 88 53.95 1.38 -1.05
C SER A 88 54.73 0.73 -2.20
N SER A 89 54.16 0.62 -3.40
CA SER A 89 54.83 0.04 -4.57
C SER A 89 55.81 0.99 -5.27
N THR A 90 55.78 2.28 -4.92
CA THR A 90 56.63 3.32 -5.53
C THR A 90 57.80 3.73 -4.61
N ALA A 91 57.90 3.14 -3.42
CA ALA A 91 59.06 3.36 -2.54
C ALA A 91 60.32 2.70 -3.17
N PRO A 92 61.44 3.42 -3.34
CA PRO A 92 62.63 2.84 -3.95
C PRO A 92 63.19 1.75 -3.03
N VAL A 93 63.44 0.56 -3.59
CA VAL A 93 64.20 -0.50 -2.90
C VAL A 93 65.65 -0.04 -2.84
N ASP A 94 66.09 0.35 -1.65
CA ASP A 94 67.46 0.77 -1.38
C ASP A 94 68.41 -0.44 -1.48
N ARG A 95 69.56 -0.27 -2.13
CA ARG A 95 70.60 -1.30 -2.36
C ARG A 95 71.55 -1.41 -1.18
#